data_AF-S4PBK2-F1
#
_entry.id   AF-S4PBK2-F1
#
_cell.length_a   1.000
_cell.length_b   1.000
_cell.length_c   1.000
_cell.angle_alpha   90.00
_cell.angle_beta   90.00
_cell.angle_gamma   90.00
#
_symmetry.space_group_name_H-M   'P 1'
#
loop_
_entity.id
_entity.type
_entity.pdbx_description
1 polymer ?
#
loop_
_entity_poly.entity_id
_entity_poly.type
_entity_poly.pdbx_seq_one_letter_code
_entity_poly.pdbx_strand_id
1 'polypeptide(L)'
;MHKPLRIQLPDLRYIDCKIDFSIDTFSAVVQLCKSLGIKHPEELSLCYPLEPSHLKQNYQNLKEAKKLKSTQAPDTNTFIA
;
A
#
# COMPACT_ATOMS: atom_id res chain seq x y z
N MET A 1 2.12 6.75 -16.32
CA MET A 1 3.17 7.34 -15.45
C MET A 1 3.94 6.24 -14.72
N HIS A 2 4.94 5.63 -15.38
CA HIS A 2 5.71 4.53 -14.80
C HIS A 2 6.69 5.00 -13.72
N LYS A 3 6.61 4.42 -12.53
CA LYS A 3 7.55 4.68 -11.42
C LYS A 3 8.08 3.35 -10.87
N PRO A 4 9.32 3.32 -10.34
CA PRO A 4 9.85 2.13 -9.69
C PRO A 4 9.05 1.84 -8.40
N LEU A 5 8.68 0.59 -8.20
CA LEU A 5 8.04 0.08 -6.99
C LEU A 5 8.73 -1.23 -6.58
N ARG A 6 9.06 -1.31 -5.30
CA ARG A 6 9.59 -2.52 -4.68
C ARG A 6 8.43 -3.35 -4.14
N ILE A 7 8.27 -4.56 -4.67
CA ILE A 7 7.17 -5.47 -4.33
C ILE A 7 7.74 -6.70 -3.61
N GLN A 8 7.07 -7.11 -2.55
CA GLN A 8 7.33 -8.39 -1.89
C GLN A 8 6.49 -9.49 -2.56
N LEU A 9 7.15 -10.56 -2.99
CA LEU A 9 6.50 -11.75 -3.50
C LEU A 9 6.04 -12.66 -2.34
N PRO A 10 5.13 -13.62 -2.59
CA PRO A 10 4.65 -14.55 -1.56
C PRO A 10 5.75 -15.39 -0.89
N ASP A 11 6.90 -15.54 -1.54
CA ASP A 11 8.09 -16.23 -1.03
C ASP A 11 9.01 -15.32 -0.18
N LEU A 12 8.52 -14.14 0.20
CA LEU A 12 9.21 -13.10 0.98
C LEU A 12 10.38 -12.42 0.25
N ARG A 13 10.66 -12.76 -1.01
CA ARG A 13 11.67 -12.05 -1.80
C ARG A 13 11.14 -10.72 -2.30
N TYR A 14 12.05 -9.78 -2.51
CA TYR A 14 11.72 -8.47 -3.06
C TYR A 14 12.16 -8.38 -4.52
N ILE A 15 11.33 -7.73 -5.32
CA ILE A 15 11.63 -7.38 -6.71
C ILE A 15 11.41 -5.88 -6.91
N ASP A 16 12.26 -5.27 -7.72
CA ASP A 16 12.08 -3.89 -8.17
C ASP A 16 11.48 -3.91 -9.57
N CYS A 17 10.28 -3.35 -9.72
CA CYS A 17 9.55 -3.32 -10.98
C CYS A 17 9.07 -1.90 -11.30
N LYS A 18 8.85 -1.59 -12.58
CA LYS A 18 8.22 -0.32 -12.99
C LYS A 18 6.74 -0.56 -13.20
N ILE A 19 5.90 0.11 -12.42
CA ILE A 19 4.44 0.06 -12.52
C ILE A 19 3.89 1.42 -12.94
N ASP A 20 2.81 1.42 -13.72
CA ASP A 20 2.07 2.64 -14.02
C ASP A 20 1.16 3.02 -12.86
N PHE A 21 1.40 4.19 -12.27
CA PHE A 21 0.60 4.74 -11.16
C PHE A 21 -0.62 5.55 -11.63
N SER A 22 -0.83 5.67 -12.95
CA SER A 22 -1.94 6.42 -13.55
C SER A 22 -3.14 5.53 -13.91
N ILE A 23 -3.03 4.21 -13.74
CA ILE A 23 -4.07 3.24 -14.09
C ILE A 23 -4.65 2.61 -12.82
N ASP A 24 -5.82 1.99 -12.96
CA ASP A 24 -6.45 1.26 -11.87
C ASP A 24 -5.56 0.12 -11.37
N THR A 25 -5.61 -0.14 -10.05
CA THR A 25 -4.81 -1.17 -9.39
C THR A 25 -4.97 -2.54 -10.05
N PHE A 26 -6.18 -2.90 -10.49
CA PHE A 26 -6.44 -4.17 -11.16
C PHE A 26 -5.67 -4.27 -12.49
N SER A 27 -5.73 -3.23 -13.32
CA SER A 27 -4.99 -3.17 -14.59
C SER A 27 -3.48 -3.22 -14.37
N ALA A 28 -2.98 -2.55 -13.32
CA ALA A 28 -1.57 -2.63 -12.94
C ALA A 28 -1.15 -4.05 -12.51
N VAL A 29 -1.98 -4.75 -11.74
CA VAL A 29 -1.73 -6.14 -11.33
C VAL A 29 -1.72 -7.08 -12.52
N VAL A 30 -2.67 -6.95 -13.45
CA VAL A 30 -2.70 -7.75 -14.69
C VAL A 30 -1.40 -7.59 -15.48
N GLN A 31 -0.92 -6.35 -15.64
CA GLN A 31 0.35 -6.08 -16.33
C GLN A 31 1.56 -6.66 -15.57
N LEU A 32 1.58 -6.52 -14.24
CA LEU A 32 2.63 -7.06 -13.38
C LEU A 32 2.68 -8.59 -13.46
N CYS A 33 1.56 -9.28 -13.28
CA CYS A 33 1.47 -10.73 -13.34
C CYS A 33 1.87 -11.26 -14.73
N LYS A 34 1.48 -10.55 -15.80
CA LYS A 34 1.92 -10.88 -17.17
C LYS A 34 3.45 -10.79 -17.32
N SER A 35 4.09 -9.78 -16.72
CA SER A 35 5.55 -9.63 -16.75
C SER A 35 6.27 -10.68 -15.89
N LEU A 36 5.64 -11.16 -14.82
CA LEU A 36 6.20 -12.19 -13.93
C LEU A 36 5.91 -13.63 -14.39
N GLY A 37 5.13 -13.80 -15.46
CA GLY A 37 4.71 -15.13 -15.94
C GLY A 37 3.67 -15.80 -15.04
N ILE A 38 2.95 -15.03 -14.22
CA ILE A 38 1.91 -15.53 -13.31
C ILE A 38 0.57 -15.55 -14.07
N LYS A 39 -0.10 -16.71 -14.04
CA LYS A 39 -1.44 -16.90 -14.60
C LYS A 39 -2.51 -16.48 -13.58
N HIS A 40 -3.74 -16.28 -14.06
CA HIS A 40 -4.90 -15.92 -13.23
C HIS A 40 -4.68 -14.65 -12.37
N PRO A 41 -4.34 -13.50 -12.98
CA PRO A 41 -4.13 -12.25 -12.25
C PRO A 41 -5.38 -11.77 -11.48
N GLU A 42 -6.57 -12.26 -11.84
CA GLU A 42 -7.83 -12.01 -11.15
C GLU A 42 -7.87 -12.53 -9.71
N GLU A 43 -7.02 -13.50 -9.36
CA GLU A 43 -6.91 -14.05 -8.01
C GLU A 43 -5.96 -13.23 -7.12
N LEU A 44 -5.26 -12.25 -7.70
CA LEU A 44 -4.19 -11.51 -7.05
C LEU A 44 -4.52 -10.03 -6.91
N SER A 45 -3.97 -9.42 -5.87
CA SER A 45 -4.03 -7.98 -5.63
C SER A 45 -2.81 -7.52 -4.84
N LEU A 46 -2.63 -6.20 -4.73
CA LEU A 46 -1.57 -5.60 -3.94
C LEU A 46 -2.04 -5.34 -2.50
N CYS A 47 -1.17 -5.62 -1.55
CA CYS A 47 -1.40 -5.33 -0.14
C CYS A 47 -0.42 -4.25 0.35
N TYR A 48 -0.90 -3.35 1.20
CA TYR A 48 0.00 -2.44 1.90
C TYR A 48 0.79 -3.20 2.98
N PRO A 49 2.06 -2.84 3.21
CA PRO A 49 2.85 -3.47 4.25
C PRO A 49 2.23 -3.26 5.64
N LEU A 50 2.34 -4.27 6.49
CA LEU A 50 1.85 -4.23 7.86
C LEU A 50 2.69 -3.26 8.72
N GLU A 51 2.13 -2.11 9.06
CA GLU A 51 2.68 -1.24 10.11
C GLU A 51 2.53 -1.87 11.53
N PRO A 52 3.41 -1.53 12.49
CA PRO A 52 3.35 -2.03 13.87
C PRO A 52 2.03 -1.78 14.60
N SER A 53 1.31 -0.73 14.20
CA SER A 53 -0.02 -0.40 14.73
C SER A 53 -1.07 -1.46 14.40
N HIS A 54 -0.97 -2.13 13.23
CA HIS A 54 -1.87 -3.20 12.81
C HIS A 54 -1.77 -4.46 13.67
N LEU A 55 -0.66 -4.63 14.41
CA LEU A 55 -0.48 -5.80 15.30
C LEU A 55 -1.13 -5.60 16.67
N LYS A 56 -1.40 -4.35 17.08
CA LYS A 56 -1.85 -4.03 18.44
C LYS A 56 -3.34 -3.72 18.55
N GLN A 57 -3.97 -3.36 17.45
CA GLN A 57 -5.35 -2.89 17.42
C GLN A 57 -6.12 -3.56 16.29
N ASN A 58 -7.39 -3.88 16.53
CA ASN A 58 -8.26 -4.40 15.47
C ASN A 58 -8.35 -3.39 14.32
N TYR A 59 -8.27 -3.88 13.08
CA TYR A 59 -8.17 -3.08 11.86
C TYR A 59 -9.32 -2.06 11.71
N GLN A 60 -10.51 -2.37 12.24
CA GLN A 60 -11.64 -1.44 12.27
C GLN A 60 -11.34 -0.19 13.11
N ASN A 61 -10.83 -0.37 14.33
CA ASN A 61 -10.45 0.74 15.22
C ASN A 61 -9.32 1.60 14.62
N LEU A 62 -8.40 1.00 13.85
CA LEU A 62 -7.33 1.72 13.16
C LEU A 62 -7.84 2.61 12.03
N LYS A 63 -8.83 2.14 11.25
CA LYS A 63 -9.47 2.95 10.20
C LYS A 63 -10.18 4.18 10.80
N GLU A 64 -10.88 4.00 11.91
CA GLU A 64 -11.55 5.08 12.62
C GLU A 64 -10.56 6.09 13.20
N ALA A 65 -9.46 5.62 13.80
CA ALA A 65 -8.40 6.48 14.32
C ALA A 65 -7.67 7.26 13.22
N LYS A 66 -7.41 6.65 12.04
CA LYS A 66 -6.80 7.35 10.89
C LYS A 66 -7.74 8.43 10.32
N LYS A 67 -9.05 8.20 10.30
CA LYS A 67 -10.06 9.19 9.88
C LYS A 67 -10.17 10.37 10.84
N LEU A 68 -10.03 10.13 12.16
CA LEU A 68 -9.99 11.20 13.16
C LEU A 68 -8.75 12.07 12.98
N LYS A 69 -7.57 11.46 12.79
CA LYS A 69 -6.30 12.18 12.61
C LYS A 69 -6.25 13.03 11.33
N SER A 70 -6.87 12.59 10.24
CA SER A 70 -6.91 13.40 8.99
C SER A 70 -7.81 14.64 9.10
N THR A 71 -8.67 14.71 10.13
CA THR A 71 -9.61 15.82 10.35
C THR A 71 -9.05 16.85 11.35
N GLN A 72 -8.00 16.50 12.09
CA GLN A 72 -7.33 17.43 12.99
C GLN A 72 -6.40 18.36 12.20
N ALA A 73 -6.69 19.67 12.25
CA ALA A 73 -5.79 20.70 11.73
C ALA A 73 -4.42 20.59 12.41
N PRO A 74 -3.30 20.90 11.73
CA PRO A 74 -1.98 20.86 12.35
C PRO A 74 -1.96 21.80 13.55
N ASP A 75 -1.65 21.25 14.73
CA ASP A 75 -1.53 22.00 15.97
C ASP A 75 -0.41 23.04 15.82
N THR A 76 -0.77 24.32 15.76
CA THR A 76 0.19 25.45 15.61
C THR A 76 0.87 25.84 16.91
N ASN A 77 0.64 25.11 18.02
CA ASN A 77 0.97 25.56 19.38
C ASN A 77 2.05 24.72 20.09
N THR A 78 3.01 24.13 19.36
CA THR A 78 4.15 23.39 19.97
C THR A 78 5.46 24.23 20.04
N PHE A 79 5.36 25.55 20.06
CA PHE A 79 6.51 26.44 20.28
C PHE A 79 6.20 27.49 21.33
N ILE A 80 6.14 27.11 22.61
CA ILE A 80 6.56 28.00 23.71
C ILE A 80 7.30 27.13 24.72
N ALA A 81 8.60 27.40 24.83
CA ALA A 81 9.55 26.83 25.78
C ALA A 81 9.48 27.56 27.13
#